data_AF-R5CCV2-F1
#
_entry.id   AF-R5CCV2-F1
#
_cell.length_a   1.000
_cell.length_b   1.000
_cell.length_c   1.000
_cell.angle_alpha   90.00
_cell.angle_beta   90.00
_cell.angle_gamma   90.00
#
_symmetry.space_group_name_H-M   'P 1'
#
loop_
_entity.id
_entity.type
_entity.pdbx_description
1 polymer ?
#
loop_
_entity_poly.entity_id
_entity_poly.type
_entity_poly.pdbx_seq_one_letter_code
_entity_poly.pdbx_strand_id
1 'polypeptide(L)' 'MSQTGAVTVETYLYDFRGDLYGRVITTSLLTFRRPEKKFSGIEELKKTMQEDLEAGRAYHDRLMSSPHTGLRQKGNP' A
#
# COMPACT_ATOMS: atom_id res chain seq x y z
N MET A 1 -11.54 15.12 -4.71
CA MET A 1 -11.13 15.11 -6.13
C MET A 1 -10.15 16.25 -6.29
N SER A 2 -8.88 15.95 -6.57
CA SER A 2 -7.84 16.98 -6.74
C SER A 2 -8.24 17.94 -7.86
N GLN A 3 -8.14 19.26 -7.62
CA GLN A 3 -8.55 20.30 -8.58
C GLN A 3 -7.61 20.42 -9.80
N THR A 4 -6.52 19.65 -9.85
CA THR A 4 -5.42 19.85 -10.80
C THR A 4 -5.16 18.69 -11.78
N GLY A 5 -5.97 17.63 -11.76
CA GLY A 5 -5.81 16.48 -12.69
C GLY A 5 -4.52 15.65 -12.48
N ALA A 6 -3.71 15.97 -11.48
CA ALA A 6 -2.49 15.25 -11.16
C ALA A 6 -2.79 13.87 -10.54
N VAL A 7 -2.02 12.86 -10.96
CA VAL A 7 -2.03 11.53 -10.33
C VAL A 7 -1.40 11.66 -8.93
N THR A 8 -2.09 11.11 -7.93
CA THR A 8 -1.62 11.11 -6.54
C THR A 8 -1.37 9.67 -6.09
N VAL A 9 -0.44 9.52 -5.15
CA VAL A 9 -0.16 8.24 -4.48
C VAL A 9 -0.28 8.49 -2.99
N GLU A 10 -1.23 7.80 -2.37
CA GLU A 10 -1.44 7.80 -0.93
C GLU A 10 -1.10 6.42 -0.39
N THR A 11 -0.27 6.36 0.65
CA THR A 11 0.19 5.09 1.25
C THR A 11 -0.16 5.08 2.73
N TYR A 12 -0.83 4.01 3.17
CA TYR A 12 -1.04 3.73 4.58
C TYR A 12 0.05 2.76 5.08
N LEU A 13 0.83 3.18 6.08
CA LEU A 13 1.90 2.40 6.66
C LEU A 13 1.41 1.69 7.93
N TYR A 14 1.52 0.37 7.98
CA TYR A 14 1.06 -0.43 9.13
C TYR A 14 1.85 -0.11 10.40
N ASP A 15 1.13 0.04 11.50
CA ASP A 15 1.65 0.24 12.86
C ASP A 15 2.68 1.37 13.03
N PHE A 16 2.87 2.19 12.00
CA PHE A 16 3.79 3.30 12.00
C PHE A 16 3.19 4.47 12.79
N ARG A 17 3.97 4.98 13.74
CA ARG A 17 3.64 6.19 14.50
C ARG A 17 4.84 7.13 14.41
N GLY A 18 4.69 8.20 13.64
CA GLY A 18 5.74 9.17 13.43
C GLY A 18 5.41 10.13 12.29
N ASP A 19 6.37 11.00 11.98
CA ASP A 19 6.27 11.97 10.90
C ASP A 19 7.29 11.65 9.80
N LEU A 20 6.83 11.71 8.55
CA LEU A 20 7.60 11.47 7.34
C LEU A 20 7.64 12.70 6.41
N TYR A 21 7.08 13.84 6.82
CA TYR A 21 7.18 15.08 6.04
C TYR A 21 8.65 15.45 5.78
N GLY A 22 8.94 15.85 4.53
CA GLY A 22 10.29 16.20 4.07
C GLY A 22 11.22 15.00 3.84
N ARG A 23 10.76 13.77 4.05
CA ARG A 23 11.55 12.56 3.73
C ARG A 23 11.24 12.08 2.32
N VAL A 24 12.27 11.62 1.62
CA VAL A 24 12.12 10.92 0.34
C VAL A 24 11.84 9.46 0.64
N ILE A 25 10.74 8.94 0.08
CA ILE A 25 10.32 7.55 0.25
C ILE A 25 10.15 6.93 -1.13
N THR A 26 10.59 5.68 -1.28
CA THR A 26 10.36 4.89 -2.49
C THR A 26 9.18 3.95 -2.26
N THR A 27 8.20 3.98 -3.17
CA THR A 27 7.04 3.08 -3.16
C THR A 27 7.07 2.17 -4.38
N SER A 28 6.56 0.95 -4.24
CA SER A 28 6.44 -0.01 -5.35
C SER A 28 5.05 -0.64 -5.35
N LEU A 29 4.44 -0.77 -6.52
CA LEU A 29 3.14 -1.42 -6.68
C LEU A 29 3.36 -2.92 -6.87
N LEU A 30 3.06 -3.71 -5.84
CA LEU A 30 3.34 -5.15 -5.83
C LEU A 30 2.22 -5.98 -6.47
N THR A 31 0.96 -5.59 -6.25
CA THR A 31 -0.21 -6.27 -6.79
C THR A 31 -1.38 -5.31 -6.94
N PHE A 32 -2.19 -5.50 -7.98
CA PHE A 32 -3.41 -4.73 -8.18
C PHE A 32 -4.56 -5.38 -7.40
N ARG A 33 -5.21 -4.62 -6.52
CA ARG A 33 -6.31 -5.12 -5.68
C ARG A 33 -7.69 -4.79 -6.24
N ARG A 34 -7.93 -3.53 -6.59
CA ARG A 34 -9.21 -3.00 -7.06
C ARG A 34 -9.04 -1.64 -7.76
N PRO A 35 -9.97 -1.24 -8.64
CA PRO A 35 -10.01 0.12 -9.16
C PRO A 35 -10.40 1.14 -8.07
N GLU A 36 -10.22 2.44 -8.38
CA GLU A 36 -10.73 3.53 -7.56
C GLU A 36 -12.26 3.45 -7.45
N LYS A 37 -12.78 3.72 -6.25
CA LYS A 37 -14.21 3.64 -5.94
C LYS A 37 -14.62 4.87 -5.15
N LYS A 38 -15.71 5.51 -5.58
CA LYS A 38 -16.44 6.49 -4.76
C LYS A 38 -17.33 5.72 -3.78
N PHE A 39 -17.30 6.13 -2.51
CA PHE A 39 -18.13 5.54 -1.46
C PHE A 39 -19.35 6.41 -1.21
N SER A 40 -20.46 5.76 -0.86
CA SER A 40 -21.72 6.44 -0.52
C SER A 40 -21.67 7.10 0.86
N GLY A 41 -20.75 6.67 1.74
CA GLY A 41 -20.57 7.24 3.06
C GLY A 41 -19.39 6.64 3.82
N ILE A 42 -19.16 7.16 5.02
CA ILE A 42 -17.99 6.82 5.85
C ILE A 42 -17.99 5.36 6.32
N GLU A 43 -19.15 4.78 6.59
CA GLU A 43 -19.25 3.39 7.05
C GLU A 43 -18.88 2.40 5.93
N GLU A 44 -19.28 2.68 4.69
CA GLU A 44 -18.87 1.87 3.53
C GLU A 44 -17.35 1.98 3.30
N LEU A 45 -16.81 3.21 3.39
CA LEU A 45 -15.37 3.44 3.29
C LEU A 45 -14.60 2.64 4.34
N LYS A 46 -14.97 2.73 5.63
CA LYS A 46 -14.31 1.99 6.71
C LYS A 46 -14.35 0.48 6.48
N LYS A 47 -15.50 -0.05 6.06
CA LYS A 47 -15.65 -1.47 5.76
C LYS A 47 -14.68 -1.91 4.66
N THR A 48 -14.64 -1.20 3.54
CA THR A 48 -13.72 -1.53 2.45
C THR A 48 -12.25 -1.34 2.85
N MET A 49 -11.93 -0.33 3.66
CA MET A 49 -10.57 -0.18 4.20
C MET A 49 -10.15 -1.41 5.03
N GLN A 50 -11.03 -1.95 5.87
CA GLN A 50 -10.73 -3.15 6.65
C GLN A 50 -10.46 -4.36 5.75
N GLU A 51 -11.26 -4.56 4.70
CA GLU A 51 -11.06 -5.61 3.70
C GLU A 51 -9.74 -5.44 2.92
N ASP A 52 -9.35 -4.19 2.62
CA ASP A 52 -8.08 -3.87 1.97
C ASP A 52 -6.88 -4.18 2.90
N LEU A 53 -6.98 -3.86 4.19
CA LEU A 53 -5.94 -4.17 5.19
C LEU A 53 -5.74 -5.68 5.36
N GLU A 54 -6.83 -6.45 5.43
CA GLU A 54 -6.78 -7.91 5.54
C GLU A 54 -6.17 -8.56 4.30
N ALA A 55 -6.55 -8.09 3.11
CA ALA A 55 -5.97 -8.56 1.85
C ALA A 55 -4.47 -8.25 1.76
N GLY A 56 -4.05 -7.06 2.22
CA GLY A 56 -2.65 -6.67 2.29
C GLY A 56 -1.83 -7.56 3.22
N ARG A 57 -2.36 -7.85 4.43
CA ARG A 57 -1.73 -8.79 5.37
C ARG A 57 -1.59 -10.18 4.78
N ALA A 58 -2.66 -10.74 4.23
CA ALA A 58 -2.65 -12.06 3.61
C ALA A 58 -1.66 -12.17 2.43
N TYR A 59 -1.53 -11.10 1.63
CA TYR A 59 -0.54 -11.04 0.56
C TYR A 59 0.89 -11.15 1.10
N HIS A 60 1.22 -10.39 2.16
CA HIS A 60 2.54 -10.43 2.79
C HIS A 60 2.83 -11.76 3.48
N ASP A 61 1.86 -12.35 4.19
CA ASP A 61 2.02 -13.65 4.87
C ASP A 61 2.35 -14.75 3.87
N ARG A 62 1.68 -14.77 2.72
CA ARG A 62 1.97 -15.72 1.63
C ARG A 62 3.37 -15.52 1.07
N LEU A 63 3.82 -14.27 0.95
CA LEU A 63 5.16 -13.96 0.44
C LEU A 63 6.25 -14.39 1.41
N MET A 64 6.04 -14.23 2.71
CA MET A 64 6.98 -14.66 3.77
C MET A 64 6.99 -16.18 3.98
N SER A 65 5.88 -16.87 3.68
CA SER A 65 5.77 -18.34 3.82
C SER A 65 6.33 -19.12 2.62
N SER A 66 6.78 -18.44 1.56
CA SER A 66 7.32 -19.08 0.36
C SER A 66 8.84 -19.27 0.47
N PRO A 67 9.40 -20.50 0.37
CA PRO A 67 10.82 -20.76 0.65
C PRO A 67 11.84 -20.10 -0.30
N HIS A 68 11.42 -19.51 -1.43
CA HIS A 68 12.32 -18.91 -2.41
C HIS A 68 11.78 -17.60 -2.97
N THR A 69 12.25 -16.48 -2.43
CA THR A 69 12.43 -15.24 -3.20
C THR A 69 13.74 -14.61 -2.74
N GLY A 70 14.86 -15.15 -3.25
CA GLY A 70 16.15 -14.50 -3.13
C GLY A 70 16.12 -13.18 -3.90
N LEU A 71 15.98 -12.07 -3.18
CA LEU A 71 16.39 -10.78 -3.71
C LEU A 71 17.93 -10.84 -3.84
N ARG A 72 18.40 -10.98 -5.08
CA ARG A 72 19.78 -10.68 -5.46
C ARG A 72 20.14 -9.32 -4.84
N GLN A 73 21.04 -9.31 -3.87
CA GLN A 73 21.83 -8.11 -3.58
C GLN A 73 22.60 -7.78 -4.86
N LYS A 74 22.09 -6.83 -5.63
CA LYS A 74 22.91 -6.17 -6.63
C LYS A 74 23.64 -5.06 -5.87
N GLY A 75 24.84 -5.40 -5.41
CA GLY A 75 25.80 -4.39 -4.97
C GLY A 75 25.95 -3.34 -6.06
N ASN A 76 26.10 -2.09 -5.64
CA ASN A 76 26.62 -1.01 -6.46
C ASN A 76 27.48 -0.14 -5.52
N PRO A 77 28.55 0.49 -6.06
CA PRO A 77 29.89 0.57 -5.48
C PRO A 77 29.99 1.34 -4.16
#